data_AF-A0A8I7BAU4-F1
#
_entry.id   AF-A0A8I7BAU4-F1
#
_cell.length_a   1.000
_cell.length_b   1.000
_cell.length_c   1.000
_cell.angle_alpha   90.00
_cell.angle_beta   90.00
_cell.angle_gamma   90.00
#
_symmetry.space_group_name_H-M   'P 1'
#
loop_
_entity.id
_entity.type
_entity.pdbx_description
1 polymer ?
#
loop_
_entity_poly.entity_id
_entity_poly.type
_entity_poly.pdbx_seq_one_letter_code
_entity_poly.pdbx_strand_id
1 'polypeptide(L)'
;MGIKNLKNSYEDEKLVSALRTPGIHRTDSLRKLYIVDARPGVSDARPRICSESACSYPESEVVYLGIEDIYEMRVSFSSLRKYVDTHGSISSNGLPLAGPVTGDLVNHGSAWGRGTINSMTKFSIREEWLNHIQIILIGGSWIAEKIAHESASVLVHCSDGWDRTTQLVGLASLLLDPFYRTFTGFQALVEKDWLAFGHQFAERMGLPTLAKGGQPENPSVKSQASDNKTSPVLLQWLECIAQLMRMYPSAFEFSSAFLVDFIDAVLSCRFGNFLCNSEWERKQAEVESSCPCIWKYLADLRASGGIFHEHRNPFYKPSKHNGPIVPPSPALAPTLWPEFYLRWACPLESQGGGRECQYIEAVKYLCLSNKYFYVIFPTVFF
;
A
#
# COMPACT_ATOMS: atom_id res chain seq x y z
N MET A 1 -0.84 36.01 -23.69
CA MET A 1 -1.97 36.06 -22.73
C MET A 1 -2.25 34.64 -22.27
N GLY A 2 -2.11 34.34 -20.99
CA GLY A 2 -2.35 32.97 -20.50
C GLY A 2 -1.81 32.62 -19.12
N ILE A 3 -1.30 33.57 -18.33
CA ILE A 3 -1.14 33.40 -16.88
C ILE A 3 -2.46 33.84 -16.26
N LYS A 4 -3.46 32.95 -16.29
CA LYS A 4 -4.54 33.08 -15.31
C LYS A 4 -3.94 32.54 -14.01
N ASN A 5 -3.54 33.44 -13.12
CA ASN A 5 -3.60 33.17 -11.70
C ASN A 5 -4.90 32.39 -11.46
N LEU A 6 -4.79 31.13 -11.05
CA LEU A 6 -5.93 30.42 -10.49
C LEU A 6 -6.39 31.31 -9.34
N LYS A 7 -7.52 31.98 -9.59
CA LYS A 7 -8.11 32.91 -8.64
C LYS A 7 -8.31 32.10 -7.36
N ASN A 8 -7.80 32.60 -6.23
CA ASN A 8 -8.34 32.24 -4.93
C ASN A 8 -9.87 32.19 -5.06
N SER A 9 -10.44 30.99 -4.91
CA SER A 9 -11.88 30.83 -4.98
C SER A 9 -12.42 31.23 -3.63
N TYR A 10 -13.14 32.33 -3.57
CA TYR A 10 -13.80 32.78 -2.34
C TYR A 10 -14.74 31.71 -1.76
N GLU A 11 -15.32 30.86 -2.63
CA GLU A 11 -16.13 29.72 -2.21
C GLU A 11 -15.29 28.62 -1.56
N ASP A 12 -14.08 28.39 -2.05
CA ASP A 12 -13.14 27.43 -1.48
C ASP A 12 -12.57 27.93 -0.15
N GLU A 13 -12.17 29.20 -0.05
CA GLU A 13 -11.75 29.81 1.21
C GLU A 13 -12.85 29.71 2.28
N LYS A 14 -14.11 29.92 1.89
CA LYS A 14 -15.27 29.70 2.77
C LYS A 14 -15.43 28.25 3.20
N LEU A 15 -15.29 27.30 2.27
CA LEU A 15 -15.41 25.88 2.55
C LEU A 15 -14.32 25.43 3.54
N VAL A 16 -13.07 25.82 3.28
CA VAL A 16 -11.93 25.51 4.15
C VAL A 16 -12.11 26.16 5.51
N SER A 17 -12.55 27.42 5.57
CA SER A 17 -12.85 28.11 6.84
C SER A 17 -13.95 27.39 7.63
N ALA A 18 -14.97 26.83 6.96
CA ALA A 18 -16.05 26.08 7.61
C ALA A 18 -15.59 24.75 8.24
N LEU A 19 -14.43 24.20 7.85
CA LEU A 19 -13.84 23.01 8.48
C LEU A 19 -13.29 23.30 9.89
N ARG A 20 -13.11 24.58 10.23
CA ARG A 20 -12.75 25.04 11.58
C ARG A 20 -13.98 24.93 12.48
N THR A 21 -14.21 23.73 13.01
CA THR A 21 -15.30 23.49 13.94
C THR A 21 -14.96 24.03 15.34
N PRO A 22 -15.96 24.44 16.14
CA PRO A 22 -15.74 24.77 17.54
C PRO A 22 -15.23 23.53 18.33
N GLY A 23 -14.59 23.78 19.47
CA GLY A 23 -14.19 22.73 20.40
C GLY A 23 -15.37 21.92 20.93
N ILE A 24 -15.09 20.92 21.77
CA ILE A 24 -16.13 20.04 22.34
C ILE A 24 -17.15 20.84 23.16
N HIS A 25 -16.72 21.95 23.77
CA HIS A 25 -17.61 22.89 24.44
C HIS A 25 -17.89 24.10 23.54
N ARG A 26 -19.16 24.56 23.52
CA ARG A 26 -19.61 25.73 22.72
C ARG A 26 -18.88 27.04 23.04
N THR A 27 -18.13 27.09 24.14
CA THR A 27 -17.32 28.22 24.59
C THR A 27 -15.85 28.15 24.15
N ASP A 28 -15.41 27.04 23.56
CA ASP A 28 -14.03 26.85 23.15
C ASP A 28 -13.71 27.64 21.87
N SER A 29 -12.48 28.11 21.77
CA SER A 29 -11.93 28.66 20.52
C SER A 29 -12.07 27.65 19.38
N LEU A 30 -12.15 28.15 18.14
CA LEU A 30 -12.14 27.31 16.95
C LEU A 30 -10.91 26.40 16.96
N ARG A 31 -11.10 25.13 16.56
CA ARG A 31 -10.00 24.17 16.43
C ARG A 31 -8.99 24.68 15.41
N LYS A 32 -7.72 24.32 15.64
CA LYS A 32 -6.69 24.50 14.62
C LYS A 32 -7.07 23.69 13.37
N LEU A 33 -6.75 24.24 12.21
CA LEU A 33 -6.90 23.55 10.92
C LEU A 33 -5.53 23.38 10.28
N TYR A 34 -5.17 22.12 10.05
CA TYR A 34 -4.00 21.76 9.27
C TYR A 34 -4.42 21.41 7.85
N ILE A 35 -3.74 22.00 6.88
CA ILE A 35 -3.83 21.63 5.46
C ILE A 35 -2.59 20.80 5.17
N VAL A 36 -2.78 19.52 4.90
CA VAL A 36 -1.71 18.56 4.69
C VAL A 36 -1.64 18.23 3.22
N ASP A 37 -0.60 18.74 2.57
CA ASP A 37 -0.23 18.35 1.22
C ASP A 37 0.71 17.14 1.28
N ALA A 38 0.28 16.02 0.74
CA ALA A 38 1.08 14.81 0.75
C ALA A 38 2.38 14.93 -0.09
N ARG A 39 2.47 15.91 -0.99
CA ARG A 39 3.57 16.05 -1.95
C ARG A 39 4.88 16.54 -1.29
N PRO A 40 6.02 16.45 -2.01
CA PRO A 40 7.24 17.12 -1.61
C PRO A 40 7.06 18.63 -1.52
N GLY A 41 7.65 19.22 -0.46
CA GLY A 41 7.71 20.66 -0.26
C GLY A 41 8.52 21.35 -1.35
N VAL A 42 8.31 22.66 -1.50
CA VAL A 42 8.92 23.47 -2.57
C VAL A 42 10.42 23.69 -2.31
N SER A 43 11.27 22.78 -2.78
CA SER A 43 12.62 23.10 -3.24
C SER A 43 12.70 22.77 -4.74
N ASP A 44 13.03 23.75 -5.57
CA ASP A 44 13.16 23.72 -7.04
C ASP A 44 11.93 24.01 -7.94
N ALA A 45 11.86 25.27 -8.36
CA ALA A 45 11.90 25.71 -9.77
C ALA A 45 10.90 25.15 -10.80
N ARG A 46 9.79 24.51 -10.41
CA ARG A 46 8.64 24.32 -11.32
C ARG A 46 7.40 25.03 -10.78
N PRO A 47 6.81 26.00 -11.50
CA PRO A 47 5.54 26.58 -11.11
C PRO A 47 4.47 25.49 -11.21
N ARG A 48 4.08 24.92 -10.06
CA ARG A 48 2.95 23.99 -9.98
C ARG A 48 1.66 24.80 -10.00
N ILE A 49 0.69 24.32 -10.77
CA ILE A 49 -0.60 24.94 -11.02
C ILE A 49 -1.47 25.03 -9.75
N CYS A 50 -1.16 24.25 -8.71
CA CYS A 50 -2.06 24.10 -7.56
C CYS A 50 -1.23 23.81 -6.29
N SER A 51 -0.72 24.85 -5.63
CA SER A 51 -0.10 24.76 -4.31
C SER A 51 -0.79 25.78 -3.42
N GLU A 52 -1.45 25.31 -2.37
CA GLU A 52 -2.08 26.17 -1.39
C GLU A 52 -0.97 26.92 -0.66
N SER A 53 -0.96 28.24 -0.79
CA SER A 53 -0.01 29.09 -0.09
C SER A 53 -0.58 29.45 1.27
N ALA A 54 0.27 29.56 2.30
CA ALA A 54 -0.17 30.04 3.62
C ALA A 54 -0.84 31.43 3.55
N CYS A 55 -0.52 32.22 2.50
CA CYS A 55 -1.17 33.50 2.22
C CYS A 55 -2.63 33.37 1.75
N SER A 56 -3.03 32.23 1.20
CA SER A 56 -4.39 31.96 0.72
C SER A 56 -5.34 31.52 1.85
N TYR A 57 -4.82 30.94 2.94
CA TYR A 57 -5.60 30.46 4.08
C TYR A 57 -4.95 30.93 5.39
N PRO A 58 -5.11 32.21 5.78
CA PRO A 58 -4.35 32.84 6.86
C PRO A 58 -4.60 32.23 8.25
N GLU A 59 -5.66 31.43 8.40
CA GLU A 59 -6.05 30.79 9.66
C GLU A 59 -5.74 29.28 9.70
N SER A 60 -5.02 28.77 8.70
CA SER A 60 -4.65 27.37 8.54
C SER A 60 -3.13 27.19 8.48
N GLU A 61 -2.63 26.06 8.97
CA GLU A 61 -1.21 25.71 8.86
C GLU A 61 -1.02 24.70 7.71
N VAL A 62 -0.23 25.08 6.69
CA VAL A 62 0.05 24.22 5.53
C VAL A 62 1.30 23.40 5.78
N VAL A 63 1.20 22.08 5.66
CA VAL A 63 2.29 21.11 5.91
C VAL A 63 2.51 20.24 4.67
N TYR A 64 3.76 20.04 4.28
CA TYR A 64 4.15 19.19 3.16
C TYR A 64 4.82 17.91 3.68
N LEU A 65 4.34 16.74 3.25
CA LEU A 65 4.80 15.46 3.80
C LEU A 65 5.94 14.78 3.03
N GLY A 66 6.26 15.19 1.81
CA GLY A 66 7.41 14.58 1.12
C GLY A 66 7.13 13.26 0.41
N ILE A 67 5.86 12.88 0.18
CA ILE A 67 5.55 11.62 -0.50
C ILE A 67 5.64 11.83 -2.02
N GLU A 68 6.64 11.19 -2.61
CA GLU A 68 6.89 11.20 -4.05
C GLU A 68 5.71 10.67 -4.86
N ASP A 69 5.75 10.88 -6.18
CA ASP A 69 4.67 10.46 -7.06
C ASP A 69 4.72 8.96 -7.43
N ILE A 70 3.71 8.53 -8.20
CA ILE A 70 3.53 7.14 -8.58
C ILE A 70 4.68 6.57 -9.42
N TYR A 71 5.44 7.42 -10.13
CA TYR A 71 6.58 7.01 -10.94
C TYR A 71 7.75 6.58 -10.05
N GLU A 72 8.10 7.42 -9.07
CA GLU A 72 9.17 7.11 -8.11
C GLU A 72 8.85 5.83 -7.32
N MET A 73 7.59 5.69 -6.88
CA MET A 73 7.17 4.47 -6.17
C MET A 73 7.29 3.20 -7.03
N ARG A 74 7.00 3.30 -8.33
CA ARG A 74 7.16 2.18 -9.27
C ARG A 74 8.64 1.83 -9.44
N VAL A 75 9.50 2.82 -9.66
CA VAL A 75 10.95 2.61 -9.86
C VAL A 75 11.57 1.98 -8.61
N SER A 76 11.23 2.50 -7.43
CA SER A 76 11.69 1.99 -6.14
C SER A 76 11.27 0.54 -5.91
N PHE A 77 10.00 0.22 -6.18
CA PHE A 77 9.48 -1.15 -6.05
C PHE A 77 10.12 -2.14 -7.02
N SER A 78 10.27 -1.76 -8.29
CA SER A 78 10.94 -2.59 -9.29
C SER A 78 12.40 -2.88 -8.90
N SER A 79 13.07 -1.91 -8.31
CA SER A 79 14.43 -2.06 -7.79
C SER A 79 14.49 -3.01 -6.60
N LEU A 80 13.57 -2.88 -5.63
CA LEU A 80 13.44 -3.82 -4.52
C LEU A 80 13.16 -5.25 -5.00
N ARG A 81 12.22 -5.42 -5.93
CA ARG A 81 11.87 -6.73 -6.49
C ARG A 81 13.08 -7.38 -7.15
N LYS A 82 13.77 -6.65 -8.03
CA LYS A 82 14.99 -7.14 -8.68
C LYS A 82 16.05 -7.56 -7.64
N TYR A 83 16.21 -6.79 -6.57
CA TYR A 83 17.11 -7.15 -5.48
C TYR A 83 16.69 -8.47 -4.80
N VAL A 84 15.41 -8.60 -4.44
CA VAL A 84 14.87 -9.79 -3.76
C VAL A 84 14.96 -11.01 -4.67
N ASP A 85 14.66 -10.90 -5.96
CA ASP A 85 14.77 -12.02 -6.90
C ASP A 85 16.22 -12.47 -7.08
N THR A 86 17.15 -11.50 -7.16
CA THR A 86 18.59 -11.76 -7.32
C THR A 86 19.21 -12.39 -6.07
N HIS A 87 18.83 -11.94 -4.87
CA HIS A 87 19.49 -12.31 -3.62
C HIS A 87 18.68 -13.25 -2.73
N GLY A 88 17.37 -13.34 -2.90
CA GLY A 88 16.48 -14.24 -2.16
C GLY A 88 16.59 -15.70 -2.60
N SER A 89 17.19 -15.95 -3.78
CA SER A 89 17.41 -17.29 -4.34
C SER A 89 18.85 -17.80 -4.17
N ILE A 90 19.76 -17.03 -3.56
CA ILE A 90 21.16 -17.44 -3.40
C ILE A 90 21.25 -18.50 -2.30
N SER A 91 21.45 -19.75 -2.71
CA SER A 91 21.82 -20.87 -1.85
C SER A 91 23.07 -20.53 -1.01
N SER A 92 23.09 -21.02 0.22
CA SER A 92 24.05 -20.76 1.31
C SER A 92 25.53 -20.99 0.98
N ASN A 93 25.86 -21.47 -0.22
CA ASN A 93 27.21 -21.92 -0.57
C ASN A 93 27.93 -20.96 -1.54
N GLY A 94 27.32 -19.83 -1.91
CA GLY A 94 27.97 -18.81 -2.77
C GLY A 94 28.34 -19.29 -4.18
N LEU A 95 27.82 -20.44 -4.62
CA LEU A 95 28.01 -20.98 -5.97
C LEU A 95 26.72 -20.81 -6.79
N PRO A 96 26.80 -20.36 -8.05
CA PRO A 96 25.66 -20.38 -8.94
C PRO A 96 25.27 -21.84 -9.21
N LEU A 97 23.99 -22.17 -9.02
CA LEU A 97 23.43 -23.45 -9.44
C LEU A 97 23.60 -23.54 -10.97
N ALA A 98 24.38 -24.52 -11.41
CA ALA A 98 24.53 -24.87 -12.83
C ALA A 98 23.15 -25.27 -13.40
N GLY A 99 22.85 -24.78 -14.61
CA GLY A 99 21.52 -24.78 -15.26
C GLY A 99 20.96 -26.14 -15.72
N PRO A 100 20.01 -26.14 -16.68
CA PRO A 100 20.26 -25.60 -18.01
C PRO A 100 19.35 -24.45 -18.44
N VAL A 101 19.95 -23.57 -19.23
CA VAL A 101 19.35 -22.56 -20.09
C VAL A 101 18.93 -23.22 -21.40
N THR A 102 17.67 -23.02 -21.79
CA THR A 102 17.19 -23.06 -23.20
C THR A 102 16.31 -21.82 -23.35
N GLY A 103 16.87 -20.71 -23.82
CA GLY A 103 16.68 -20.18 -25.19
C GLY A 103 15.73 -18.97 -25.09
N ASP A 104 16.02 -17.75 -25.53
CA ASP A 104 16.76 -17.37 -26.72
C ASP A 104 17.58 -16.09 -26.58
N LEU A 105 18.66 -16.09 -27.36
CA LEU A 105 19.64 -15.04 -27.59
C LEU A 105 19.05 -13.84 -28.34
N VAL A 106 19.51 -12.63 -27.98
CA VAL A 106 20.14 -11.70 -28.94
C VAL A 106 21.32 -10.99 -28.26
N ASN A 107 22.51 -11.14 -28.86
CA ASN A 107 23.83 -10.61 -28.50
C ASN A 107 23.94 -9.06 -28.68
N HIS A 108 24.98 -8.30 -28.33
CA HIS A 108 26.44 -8.42 -28.08
C HIS A 108 26.83 -7.25 -27.11
N GLY A 109 27.89 -7.23 -26.31
CA GLY A 109 29.14 -7.99 -26.30
C GLY A 109 30.07 -7.54 -25.14
N SER A 110 31.04 -8.43 -24.83
CA SER A 110 32.36 -8.15 -24.21
C SER A 110 32.53 -8.19 -22.68
N ALA A 111 32.62 -9.42 -22.19
CA ALA A 111 33.72 -10.03 -21.40
C ALA A 111 34.53 -9.22 -20.35
N TRP A 112 34.25 -9.55 -19.07
CA TRP A 112 35.14 -9.89 -17.95
C TRP A 112 36.56 -9.32 -17.87
N GLY A 113 36.83 -8.56 -16.80
CA GLY A 113 38.19 -8.40 -16.28
C GLY A 113 38.35 -7.36 -15.18
N ARG A 114 38.38 -7.83 -13.92
CA ARG A 114 39.17 -7.29 -12.80
C ARG A 114 38.89 -5.83 -12.38
N GLY A 115 38.23 -5.65 -11.24
CA GLY A 115 38.28 -4.39 -10.51
C GLY A 115 37.27 -4.31 -9.37
N THR A 116 37.77 -4.37 -8.14
CA THR A 116 37.06 -3.96 -6.93
C THR A 116 36.44 -2.59 -7.12
N ILE A 117 35.11 -2.50 -7.16
CA ILE A 117 34.37 -1.26 -6.88
C ILE A 117 33.01 -1.58 -6.22
N ASN A 118 32.89 -1.03 -5.00
CA ASN A 118 31.67 -0.60 -4.33
C ASN A 118 30.83 -1.64 -3.57
N SER A 119 31.32 -1.96 -2.37
CA SER A 119 30.52 -2.38 -1.20
C SER A 119 29.58 -1.28 -0.66
N MET A 120 29.27 -0.24 -1.45
CA MET A 120 28.37 0.87 -1.09
C MET A 120 27.03 0.86 -1.84
N THR A 121 26.88 0.08 -2.92
CA THR A 121 25.61 -0.03 -3.66
C THR A 121 24.63 -1.07 -3.09
N LYS A 122 25.06 -1.88 -2.11
CA LYS A 122 24.22 -2.90 -1.45
C LYS A 122 23.28 -2.34 -0.38
N PHE A 123 23.60 -1.19 0.20
CA PHE A 123 22.83 -0.58 1.30
C PHE A 123 21.63 0.24 0.76
N SER A 124 21.78 0.87 -0.42
CA SER A 124 20.88 1.92 -0.91
C SER A 124 19.50 1.49 -1.44
N ILE A 125 19.33 0.30 -2.04
CA ILE A 125 18.09 -0.06 -2.76
C ILE A 125 16.95 -0.46 -1.81
N ARG A 126 17.26 -1.21 -0.75
CA ARG A 126 16.28 -1.55 0.29
C ARG A 126 15.89 -0.30 1.08
N GLU A 127 16.86 0.57 1.33
CA GLU A 127 16.66 1.81 2.05
C GLU A 127 15.73 2.76 1.29
N GLU A 128 15.78 2.81 -0.04
CA GLU A 128 14.92 3.69 -0.84
C GLU A 128 13.43 3.32 -0.70
N TRP A 129 13.07 2.04 -0.89
CA TRP A 129 11.69 1.59 -0.69
C TRP A 129 11.21 1.80 0.74
N LEU A 130 12.03 1.40 1.72
CA LEU A 130 11.72 1.54 3.13
C LEU A 130 11.61 3.01 3.55
N ASN A 131 12.35 3.93 2.91
CA ASN A 131 12.21 5.36 3.15
C ASN A 131 10.84 5.87 2.70
N HIS A 132 10.34 5.44 1.54
CA HIS A 132 8.97 5.80 1.14
C HIS A 132 7.92 5.26 2.12
N ILE A 133 8.05 4.01 2.57
CA ILE A 133 7.16 3.43 3.59
C ILE A 133 7.24 4.24 4.90
N GLN A 134 8.45 4.63 5.31
CA GLN A 134 8.68 5.43 6.50
C GLN A 134 7.99 6.79 6.41
N ILE A 135 8.12 7.50 5.29
CA ILE A 135 7.50 8.82 5.09
C ILE A 135 5.97 8.70 5.16
N ILE A 136 5.38 7.69 4.52
CA ILE A 136 3.92 7.44 4.57
C ILE A 136 3.46 7.15 6.00
N LEU A 137 4.20 6.30 6.73
CA LEU A 137 3.91 5.97 8.14
C LEU A 137 4.00 7.19 9.05
N ILE A 138 5.04 8.02 8.89
CA ILE A 138 5.22 9.25 9.65
C ILE A 138 4.07 10.20 9.35
N GLY A 139 3.71 10.39 8.07
CA GLY A 139 2.60 11.26 7.66
C GLY A 139 1.27 10.84 8.28
N GLY A 140 0.90 9.56 8.16
CA GLY A 140 -0.33 9.02 8.74
C GLY A 140 -0.36 9.13 10.28
N SER A 141 0.78 8.85 10.93
CA SER A 141 0.93 8.96 12.39
C SER A 141 0.83 10.41 12.86
N TRP A 142 1.44 11.33 12.13
CA TRP A 142 1.39 12.77 12.42
C TRP A 142 -0.04 13.30 12.31
N ILE A 143 -0.80 12.92 11.27
CA ILE A 143 -2.21 13.29 11.12
C ILE A 143 -3.02 12.78 12.33
N ALA A 144 -2.83 11.51 12.69
CA ALA A 144 -3.50 10.93 13.85
C ALA A 144 -3.13 11.66 15.15
N GLU A 145 -1.87 12.04 15.34
CA GLU A 145 -1.40 12.82 16.50
C GLU A 145 -2.12 14.18 16.59
N LYS A 146 -2.19 14.94 15.48
CA LYS A 146 -2.87 16.25 15.46
C LYS A 146 -4.34 16.15 15.82
N ILE A 147 -5.01 15.11 15.35
CA ILE A 147 -6.42 14.89 15.68
C ILE A 147 -6.58 14.44 17.13
N ALA A 148 -5.79 13.45 17.58
CA ALA A 148 -5.95 12.83 18.90
C ALA A 148 -5.48 13.72 20.06
N HIS A 149 -4.36 14.44 19.90
CA HIS A 149 -3.74 15.20 21.00
C HIS A 149 -4.04 16.70 20.92
N GLU A 150 -4.13 17.29 19.73
CA GLU A 150 -4.42 18.73 19.57
C GLU A 150 -5.91 19.02 19.34
N SER A 151 -6.75 17.98 19.20
CA SER A 151 -8.16 18.13 18.82
C SER A 151 -8.34 18.97 17.54
N ALA A 152 -7.37 18.90 16.62
CA ALA A 152 -7.36 19.70 15.40
C ALA A 152 -8.25 19.08 14.31
N SER A 153 -8.71 19.92 13.37
CA SER A 153 -9.21 19.49 12.08
C SER A 153 -8.04 19.36 11.10
N VAL A 154 -8.06 18.35 10.23
CA VAL A 154 -7.02 18.14 9.21
C VAL A 154 -7.66 17.92 7.85
N LEU A 155 -7.31 18.77 6.88
CA LEU A 155 -7.66 18.62 5.47
C LEU A 155 -6.45 18.00 4.76
N VAL A 156 -6.61 16.83 4.14
CA VAL A 156 -5.52 16.11 3.47
C VAL A 156 -5.76 16.12 1.96
N HIS A 157 -4.76 16.54 1.18
CA HIS A 157 -4.82 16.48 -0.28
C HIS A 157 -3.46 16.07 -0.88
N CYS A 158 -3.45 15.85 -2.19
CA CYS A 158 -2.22 15.68 -2.95
C CYS A 158 -2.38 16.38 -4.32
N SER A 159 -2.00 15.73 -5.43
CA SER A 159 -2.31 16.24 -6.78
C SER A 159 -3.77 15.98 -7.15
N ASP A 160 -4.16 14.70 -7.25
CA ASP A 160 -5.50 14.28 -7.70
C ASP A 160 -6.40 13.77 -6.57
N GLY A 161 -5.84 13.55 -5.37
CA GLY A 161 -6.60 13.18 -4.17
C GLY A 161 -6.92 11.69 -4.01
N TRP A 162 -6.53 10.81 -4.93
CA TRP A 162 -6.91 9.38 -4.91
C TRP A 162 -5.76 8.38 -4.61
N ASP A 163 -4.51 8.84 -4.51
CA ASP A 163 -3.35 7.96 -4.24
C ASP A 163 -2.82 8.19 -2.80
N ARG A 164 -1.94 9.19 -2.63
CA ARG A 164 -1.29 9.51 -1.35
C ARG A 164 -2.29 9.96 -0.27
N THR A 165 -3.31 10.70 -0.67
CA THR A 165 -4.39 11.11 0.23
C THR A 165 -5.09 9.90 0.84
N THR A 166 -5.47 8.94 0.00
CA THR A 166 -6.08 7.67 0.45
C THR A 166 -5.15 6.89 1.38
N GLN A 167 -3.85 6.80 1.07
CA GLN A 167 -2.87 6.15 1.96
C GLN A 167 -2.85 6.80 3.35
N LEU A 168 -2.74 8.13 3.40
CA LEU A 168 -2.65 8.91 4.63
C LEU A 168 -3.93 8.87 5.46
N VAL A 169 -5.09 9.11 4.83
CA VAL A 169 -6.40 9.10 5.50
C VAL A 169 -6.74 7.70 6.00
N GLY A 170 -6.44 6.66 5.21
CA GLY A 170 -6.63 5.28 5.63
C GLY A 170 -5.77 4.90 6.84
N LEU A 171 -4.48 5.29 6.85
CA LEU A 171 -3.60 5.06 8.00
C LEU A 171 -4.03 5.84 9.23
N ALA A 172 -4.34 7.13 9.09
CA ALA A 172 -4.81 7.95 10.20
C ALA A 172 -6.11 7.38 10.81
N SER A 173 -7.04 6.91 9.97
CA SER A 173 -8.27 6.26 10.42
C SER A 173 -8.00 5.00 11.24
N LEU A 174 -7.11 4.13 10.77
CA LEU A 174 -6.68 2.91 11.51
C LEU A 174 -6.06 3.23 12.87
N LEU A 175 -5.27 4.30 12.92
CA LEU A 175 -4.61 4.75 14.14
C LEU A 175 -5.61 5.37 15.12
N LEU A 176 -6.58 6.15 14.64
CA LEU A 176 -7.54 6.87 15.48
C LEU A 176 -8.66 5.98 16.03
N ASP A 177 -9.22 5.08 15.21
CA ASP A 177 -10.43 4.34 15.56
C ASP A 177 -10.19 2.81 15.63
N PRO A 178 -10.41 2.17 16.80
CA PRO A 178 -10.27 0.72 16.95
C PRO A 178 -11.19 -0.10 16.05
N PHE A 179 -12.31 0.45 15.58
CA PHE A 179 -13.21 -0.25 14.66
C PHE A 179 -12.46 -0.72 13.41
N TYR A 180 -11.68 0.17 12.79
CA TYR A 180 -10.93 -0.14 11.56
C TYR A 180 -9.84 -1.21 11.74
N ARG A 181 -9.48 -1.55 12.98
CA ARG A 181 -8.52 -2.62 13.31
C ARG A 181 -9.16 -4.00 13.45
N THR A 182 -10.46 -4.12 13.18
CA THR A 182 -11.21 -5.38 13.08
C THR A 182 -11.35 -5.83 11.62
N PHE A 183 -11.76 -7.08 11.35
CA PHE A 183 -12.03 -7.50 9.97
C PHE A 183 -13.10 -6.64 9.29
N THR A 184 -14.21 -6.39 10.00
CA THR A 184 -15.33 -5.60 9.48
C THR A 184 -14.92 -4.16 9.24
N GLY A 185 -14.15 -3.57 10.16
CA GLY A 185 -13.68 -2.22 9.98
C GLY A 185 -12.63 -2.09 8.87
N PHE A 186 -11.69 -3.02 8.76
CA PHE A 186 -10.73 -3.02 7.66
C PHE A 186 -11.44 -3.09 6.30
N GLN A 187 -12.42 -3.98 6.16
CA GLN A 187 -13.28 -4.04 4.97
C GLN A 187 -13.98 -2.69 4.72
N ALA A 188 -14.63 -2.12 5.73
CA ALA A 188 -15.34 -0.85 5.59
C ALA A 188 -14.38 0.30 5.19
N LEU A 189 -13.16 0.30 5.72
CA LEU A 189 -12.15 1.30 5.39
C LEU A 189 -11.71 1.19 3.94
N VAL A 190 -11.45 -0.02 3.44
CA VAL A 190 -11.08 -0.24 2.04
C VAL A 190 -12.23 0.12 1.10
N GLU A 191 -13.46 -0.30 1.41
CA GLU A 191 -14.64 0.07 0.61
C GLU A 191 -14.87 1.60 0.59
N LYS A 192 -14.66 2.29 1.71
CA LYS A 192 -14.87 3.74 1.84
C LYS A 192 -13.75 4.57 1.20
N ASP A 193 -12.51 4.40 1.66
CA ASP A 193 -11.41 5.34 1.34
C ASP A 193 -10.64 4.97 0.08
N TRP A 194 -10.73 3.72 -0.36
CA TRP A 194 -10.08 3.26 -1.58
C TRP A 194 -11.07 3.12 -2.72
N LEU A 195 -12.13 2.31 -2.52
CA LEU A 195 -13.04 1.97 -3.60
C LEU A 195 -14.02 3.12 -3.92
N ALA A 196 -14.80 3.56 -2.94
CA ALA A 196 -15.79 4.63 -3.14
C ALA A 196 -15.12 5.98 -3.46
N PHE A 197 -14.00 6.29 -2.80
CA PHE A 197 -13.25 7.53 -3.06
C PHE A 197 -12.52 7.57 -4.41
N GLY A 198 -12.47 6.43 -5.14
CA GLY A 198 -12.04 6.41 -6.53
C GLY A 198 -10.54 6.23 -6.75
N HIS A 199 -9.86 5.46 -5.89
CA HIS A 199 -8.51 4.99 -6.22
C HIS A 199 -8.54 4.19 -7.53
N GLN A 200 -7.65 4.54 -8.47
CA GLN A 200 -7.64 4.02 -9.84
C GLN A 200 -7.04 2.61 -9.92
N PHE A 201 -7.71 1.62 -9.33
CA PHE A 201 -7.19 0.25 -9.19
C PHE A 201 -6.83 -0.39 -10.53
N ALA A 202 -7.67 -0.26 -11.56
CA ALA A 202 -7.38 -0.83 -12.87
C ALA A 202 -6.12 -0.20 -13.51
N GLU A 203 -5.94 1.12 -13.42
CA GLU A 203 -4.72 1.77 -13.91
C GLU A 203 -3.49 1.42 -13.06
N ARG A 204 -3.58 1.48 -11.73
CA ARG A 204 -2.43 1.31 -10.83
C ARG A 204 -1.92 -0.12 -10.78
N MET A 205 -2.81 -1.11 -10.87
CA MET A 205 -2.46 -2.52 -10.84
C MET A 205 -2.45 -3.17 -12.23
N GLY A 206 -2.72 -2.38 -13.29
CA GLY A 206 -2.80 -2.83 -14.68
C GLY A 206 -3.91 -3.86 -14.96
N LEU A 207 -4.94 -3.90 -14.11
CA LEU A 207 -6.04 -4.84 -14.23
C LEU A 207 -6.89 -4.54 -15.47
N PRO A 208 -7.60 -5.54 -16.02
CA PRO A 208 -8.55 -5.29 -17.08
C PRO A 208 -9.69 -4.36 -16.62
N THR A 209 -10.08 -3.43 -17.48
CA THR A 209 -11.33 -2.68 -17.37
C THR A 209 -12.48 -3.49 -17.96
N LEU A 210 -13.66 -3.34 -17.36
CA LEU A 210 -14.89 -3.93 -17.86
C LEU A 210 -15.70 -2.87 -18.60
N ALA A 211 -16.19 -3.22 -19.79
CA ALA A 211 -17.12 -2.43 -20.56
C ALA A 211 -18.51 -2.45 -19.88
N LYS A 212 -19.41 -1.58 -20.38
CA LYS A 212 -20.83 -1.61 -19.99
C LYS A 212 -21.42 -3.01 -20.21
N GLY A 213 -22.09 -3.55 -19.19
CA GLY A 213 -22.65 -4.90 -19.22
C GLY A 213 -21.65 -6.03 -18.91
N GLY A 214 -20.52 -5.73 -18.27
CA GLY A 214 -19.63 -6.73 -17.67
C GLY A 214 -18.71 -7.47 -18.65
N GLN A 215 -18.68 -7.06 -19.93
CA GLN A 215 -17.78 -7.65 -20.93
C GLN A 215 -16.36 -7.07 -20.75
N PRO A 216 -15.30 -7.89 -20.77
CA PRO A 216 -13.94 -7.37 -20.71
C PRO A 216 -13.66 -6.46 -21.91
N GLU A 217 -13.08 -5.29 -21.66
CA GLU A 217 -12.63 -4.41 -22.74
C GLU A 217 -11.50 -5.09 -23.53
N ASN A 218 -11.43 -4.80 -24.84
CA ASN A 218 -10.46 -5.43 -25.74
C ASN A 218 -9.02 -5.18 -25.24
N PRO A 219 -8.26 -6.22 -24.84
CA PRO A 219 -6.92 -6.06 -24.27
C PRO A 219 -5.88 -5.52 -25.27
N SER A 220 -6.20 -5.52 -26.56
CA SER A 220 -5.39 -4.94 -27.64
C SER A 220 -5.30 -3.40 -27.62
N VAL A 221 -6.03 -2.74 -26.71
CA VAL A 221 -5.96 -1.28 -26.49
C VAL A 221 -5.22 -0.93 -25.18
N LYS A 222 -4.36 -1.82 -24.66
CA LYS A 222 -3.35 -1.41 -23.68
C LYS A 222 -2.28 -0.59 -24.39
N SER A 223 -2.46 0.72 -24.40
CA SER A 223 -1.42 1.65 -24.86
C SER A 223 -0.20 1.57 -23.92
N GLN A 224 1.01 1.81 -24.43
CA GLN A 224 2.22 2.01 -23.61
C GLN A 224 2.04 3.10 -22.52
N ALA A 225 1.03 3.97 -22.66
CA ALA A 225 0.68 4.95 -21.64
C ALA A 225 0.01 4.33 -20.39
N SER A 226 -0.55 3.12 -20.47
CA SER A 226 -1.11 2.40 -19.31
C SER A 226 -0.02 1.82 -18.40
N ASP A 227 1.07 1.30 -18.96
CA ASP A 227 2.23 0.82 -18.18
C ASP A 227 2.86 1.96 -17.37
N ASN A 228 2.89 3.17 -17.93
CA ASN A 228 3.39 4.37 -17.27
C ASN A 228 2.55 4.84 -16.06
N LYS A 229 1.34 4.31 -15.85
CA LYS A 229 0.48 4.66 -14.72
C LYS A 229 0.43 3.59 -13.63
N THR A 230 1.07 2.44 -13.83
CA THR A 230 1.15 1.37 -12.84
C THR A 230 1.97 1.82 -11.63
N SER A 231 1.54 1.48 -10.41
CA SER A 231 2.26 1.85 -9.19
C SER A 231 1.73 1.06 -7.97
N PRO A 232 2.58 0.62 -7.03
CA PRO A 232 2.21 -0.26 -5.92
C PRO A 232 1.58 0.49 -4.73
N VAL A 233 0.66 1.42 -4.98
CA VAL A 233 0.09 2.34 -3.95
C VAL A 233 -0.64 1.58 -2.84
N LEU A 234 -1.50 0.62 -3.19
CA LEU A 234 -2.18 -0.24 -2.20
C LEU A 234 -1.19 -1.08 -1.40
N LEU A 235 -0.17 -1.63 -2.06
CA LEU A 235 0.84 -2.46 -1.41
C LEU A 235 1.64 -1.67 -0.35
N GLN A 236 2.04 -0.43 -0.67
CA GLN A 236 2.69 0.45 0.30
C GLN A 236 1.85 0.66 1.55
N TRP A 237 0.54 0.87 1.37
CA TRP A 237 -0.38 1.04 2.49
C TRP A 237 -0.52 -0.22 3.33
N LEU A 238 -0.65 -1.39 2.70
CA LEU A 238 -0.70 -2.67 3.41
C LEU A 238 0.60 -2.95 4.16
N GLU A 239 1.76 -2.60 3.58
CA GLU A 239 3.04 -2.72 4.26
C GLU A 239 3.12 -1.78 5.46
N CYS A 240 2.63 -0.54 5.36
CA CYS A 240 2.51 0.35 6.52
C CYS A 240 1.69 -0.29 7.64
N ILE A 241 0.58 -0.97 7.31
CA ILE A 241 -0.23 -1.70 8.30
C ILE A 241 0.57 -2.86 8.90
N ALA A 242 1.31 -3.62 8.08
CA ALA A 242 2.19 -4.69 8.57
C ALA A 242 3.24 -4.16 9.56
N GLN A 243 3.82 -2.97 9.32
CA GLN A 243 4.71 -2.31 10.28
C GLN A 243 3.99 -1.94 11.58
N LEU A 244 2.78 -1.39 11.51
CA LEU A 244 1.98 -1.07 12.69
C LEU A 244 1.63 -2.34 13.47
N MET A 245 1.31 -3.44 12.81
CA MET A 245 1.04 -4.73 13.45
C MET A 245 2.29 -5.29 14.16
N ARG A 246 3.48 -5.10 13.57
CA ARG A 246 4.75 -5.45 14.22
C ARG A 246 5.00 -4.61 15.48
N MET A 247 4.68 -3.32 15.43
CA MET A 247 4.86 -2.40 16.56
C MET A 247 3.80 -2.59 17.66
N TYR A 248 2.58 -2.95 17.28
CA TYR A 248 1.44 -3.15 18.17
C TYR A 248 0.82 -4.54 17.99
N PRO A 249 1.49 -5.62 18.44
CA PRO A 249 1.08 -7.00 18.17
C PRO A 249 -0.31 -7.37 18.66
N SER A 250 -0.87 -6.62 19.61
CA SER A 250 -2.19 -6.87 20.19
C SER A 250 -3.29 -5.91 19.71
N ALA A 251 -3.00 -5.00 18.78
CA ALA A 251 -3.93 -3.93 18.40
C ALA A 251 -4.91 -4.27 17.27
N PHE A 252 -4.60 -5.28 16.46
CA PHE A 252 -5.35 -5.66 15.25
C PHE A 252 -5.95 -7.06 15.41
N GLU A 253 -7.20 -7.24 14.98
CA GLU A 253 -7.91 -8.53 15.01
C GLU A 253 -7.35 -9.50 13.96
N PHE A 254 -6.95 -8.96 12.81
CA PHE A 254 -6.39 -9.71 11.71
C PHE A 254 -4.86 -9.86 11.84
N SER A 255 -4.31 -10.91 11.22
CA SER A 255 -2.88 -11.23 11.19
C SER A 255 -2.21 -10.77 9.89
N SER A 256 -0.89 -10.89 9.81
CA SER A 256 -0.16 -10.58 8.58
C SER A 256 -0.57 -11.51 7.42
N ALA A 257 -0.92 -12.77 7.70
CA ALA A 257 -1.39 -13.72 6.70
C ALA A 257 -2.69 -13.23 6.02
N PHE A 258 -3.59 -12.57 6.76
CA PHE A 258 -4.77 -11.95 6.16
C PHE A 258 -4.41 -10.86 5.14
N LEU A 259 -3.41 -10.02 5.45
CA LEU A 259 -2.98 -8.96 4.53
C LEU A 259 -2.37 -9.55 3.25
N VAL A 260 -1.59 -10.63 3.35
CA VAL A 260 -0.99 -11.35 2.21
C VAL A 260 -2.08 -11.97 1.33
N ASP A 261 -3.03 -12.70 1.93
CA ASP A 261 -4.12 -13.33 1.18
C ASP A 261 -5.07 -12.28 0.57
N PHE A 262 -5.27 -11.16 1.24
CA PHE A 262 -6.04 -10.04 0.71
C PHE A 262 -5.39 -9.48 -0.57
N ILE A 263 -4.10 -9.13 -0.54
CA ILE A 263 -3.43 -8.60 -1.74
C ILE A 263 -3.32 -9.63 -2.85
N ASP A 264 -3.13 -10.92 -2.54
CA ASP A 264 -3.17 -11.98 -3.55
C ASP A 264 -4.56 -12.11 -4.19
N ALA A 265 -5.63 -12.02 -3.40
CA ALA A 265 -6.99 -12.04 -3.91
C ALA A 265 -7.29 -10.82 -4.79
N VAL A 266 -6.81 -9.63 -4.42
CA VAL A 266 -6.89 -8.41 -5.23
C VAL A 266 -6.16 -8.60 -6.56
N LEU A 267 -4.90 -9.04 -6.54
CA LEU A 267 -4.08 -9.23 -7.74
C LEU A 267 -4.57 -10.37 -8.64
N SER A 268 -5.30 -11.35 -8.09
CA SER A 268 -5.83 -12.48 -8.84
C SER A 268 -6.93 -12.11 -9.84
N CYS A 269 -7.52 -10.91 -9.76
CA CYS A 269 -8.66 -10.47 -10.58
C CYS A 269 -9.91 -11.37 -10.50
N ARG A 270 -9.98 -12.30 -9.53
CA ARG A 270 -11.11 -13.24 -9.40
C ARG A 270 -12.39 -12.61 -8.86
N PHE A 271 -12.27 -11.43 -8.25
CA PHE A 271 -13.34 -10.76 -7.54
C PHE A 271 -13.60 -9.38 -8.16
N GLY A 272 -14.85 -8.95 -8.11
CA GLY A 272 -15.29 -7.72 -8.75
C GLY A 272 -14.82 -6.44 -8.04
N ASN A 273 -14.62 -6.49 -6.72
CA ASN A 273 -14.46 -5.29 -5.88
C ASN A 273 -13.40 -4.32 -6.40
N PHE A 274 -12.24 -4.83 -6.85
CA PHE A 274 -11.08 -4.03 -7.27
C PHE A 274 -10.97 -3.86 -8.80
N LEU A 275 -12.01 -4.23 -9.55
CA LEU A 275 -12.09 -3.94 -10.97
C LEU A 275 -12.49 -2.46 -11.19
N CYS A 276 -12.14 -1.94 -12.37
CA CYS A 276 -12.37 -0.55 -12.77
C CYS A 276 -11.65 0.50 -11.88
N ASN A 277 -11.85 1.78 -12.17
CA ASN A 277 -11.17 2.89 -11.48
C ASN A 277 -12.09 3.70 -10.55
N SER A 278 -13.40 3.55 -10.66
CA SER A 278 -14.36 4.32 -9.87
C SER A 278 -15.61 3.51 -9.51
N GLU A 279 -16.32 3.93 -8.47
CA GLU A 279 -17.62 3.36 -8.12
C GLU A 279 -18.62 3.49 -9.27
N TRP A 280 -18.58 4.61 -9.99
CA TRP A 280 -19.42 4.83 -11.15
C TRP A 280 -19.15 3.80 -12.25
N GLU A 281 -17.88 3.56 -12.59
CA GLU A 281 -17.52 2.54 -13.58
C GLU A 281 -17.96 1.13 -13.16
N ARG A 282 -17.74 0.74 -11.90
CA ARG A 282 -18.19 -0.57 -11.38
C ARG A 282 -19.71 -0.75 -11.48
N LYS A 283 -20.46 0.32 -11.24
CA LYS A 283 -21.93 0.31 -11.40
C LYS A 283 -22.35 0.17 -12.85
N GLN A 284 -21.68 0.85 -13.78
CA GLN A 284 -21.96 0.74 -15.22
C GLN A 284 -21.60 -0.66 -15.79
N ALA A 285 -20.59 -1.29 -15.21
CA ALA A 285 -20.17 -2.65 -15.56
C ALA A 285 -20.97 -3.74 -14.81
N GLU A 286 -21.95 -3.37 -13.97
CA GLU A 286 -22.78 -4.31 -13.19
C GLU A 286 -21.95 -5.33 -12.41
N VAL A 287 -20.85 -4.86 -11.82
CA VAL A 287 -19.87 -5.73 -11.12
C VAL A 287 -20.49 -6.47 -9.94
N GLU A 288 -21.39 -5.82 -9.19
CA GLU A 288 -22.01 -6.41 -8.02
C GLU A 288 -22.90 -7.63 -8.35
N SER A 289 -23.60 -7.61 -9.49
CA SER A 289 -24.42 -8.72 -9.94
C SER A 289 -23.63 -9.77 -10.73
N SER A 290 -22.55 -9.36 -11.40
CA SER A 290 -21.83 -10.20 -12.37
C SER A 290 -20.57 -10.86 -11.81
N CYS A 291 -20.02 -10.36 -10.70
CA CYS A 291 -18.74 -10.81 -10.17
C CYS A 291 -18.82 -11.25 -8.70
N PRO A 292 -18.01 -12.24 -8.28
CA PRO A 292 -17.91 -12.62 -6.87
C PRO A 292 -17.34 -11.51 -5.98
N CYS A 293 -17.76 -11.49 -4.71
CA CYS A 293 -17.28 -10.54 -3.70
C CYS A 293 -16.09 -11.12 -2.91
N ILE A 294 -14.97 -10.39 -2.89
CA ILE A 294 -13.75 -10.78 -2.17
C ILE A 294 -13.98 -10.95 -0.66
N TRP A 295 -14.77 -10.08 -0.05
CA TRP A 295 -15.01 -10.08 1.38
C TRP A 295 -15.79 -11.31 1.83
N LYS A 296 -16.75 -11.74 1.01
CA LYS A 296 -17.48 -12.99 1.21
C LYS A 296 -16.51 -14.18 1.15
N TYR A 297 -15.65 -14.23 0.14
CA TYR A 297 -14.64 -15.28 0.01
C TYR A 297 -13.69 -15.33 1.22
N LEU A 298 -13.13 -14.19 1.64
CA LEU A 298 -12.23 -14.13 2.80
C LEU A 298 -12.96 -14.48 4.10
N ALA A 299 -14.23 -14.10 4.26
CA ALA A 299 -15.04 -14.49 5.41
C ALA A 299 -15.33 -15.99 5.45
N ASP A 300 -15.71 -16.57 4.31
CA ASP A 300 -15.99 -18.00 4.17
C ASP A 300 -14.71 -18.83 4.41
N LEU A 301 -13.56 -18.37 3.89
CA LEU A 301 -12.24 -18.96 4.15
C LEU A 301 -11.93 -18.98 5.65
N ARG A 302 -12.05 -17.83 6.34
CA ARG A 302 -11.85 -17.75 7.80
C ARG A 302 -12.81 -18.64 8.57
N ALA A 303 -14.08 -18.68 8.18
CA ALA A 303 -15.10 -19.49 8.85
C ALA A 303 -14.77 -20.99 8.76
N SER A 304 -14.23 -21.45 7.63
CA SER A 304 -13.87 -22.85 7.41
C SER A 304 -12.77 -23.37 8.35
N GLY A 305 -11.80 -22.53 8.74
CA GLY A 305 -10.75 -22.88 9.70
C GLY A 305 -11.07 -22.55 11.16
N GLY A 306 -12.26 -22.01 11.45
CA GLY A 306 -12.72 -21.72 12.80
C GLY A 306 -11.89 -20.67 13.55
N ILE A 307 -11.81 -20.81 14.88
CA ILE A 307 -11.17 -19.82 15.78
C ILE A 307 -9.64 -19.77 15.58
N PHE A 308 -9.04 -20.86 15.12
CA PHE A 308 -7.59 -20.99 14.92
C PHE A 308 -7.14 -20.70 13.49
N HIS A 309 -8.01 -20.13 12.65
CA HIS A 309 -7.65 -19.76 11.28
C HIS A 309 -6.51 -18.73 11.28
N GLU A 310 -5.55 -18.89 10.37
CA GLU A 310 -4.30 -18.11 10.32
C GLU A 310 -4.51 -16.60 10.17
N HIS A 311 -5.63 -16.18 9.57
CA HIS A 311 -6.03 -14.77 9.45
C HIS A 311 -6.29 -14.10 10.80
N ARG A 312 -6.61 -14.84 11.87
CA ARG A 312 -6.89 -14.26 13.18
C ARG A 312 -5.59 -14.04 13.94
N ASN A 313 -5.47 -12.87 14.57
CA ASN A 313 -4.37 -12.58 15.47
C ASN A 313 -4.67 -13.13 16.88
N PRO A 314 -3.95 -14.17 17.36
CA PRO A 314 -4.19 -14.75 18.68
C PRO A 314 -3.84 -13.79 19.84
N PHE A 315 -3.07 -12.73 19.56
CA PHE A 315 -2.67 -11.74 20.55
C PHE A 315 -3.61 -10.52 20.61
N TYR A 316 -4.67 -10.48 19.81
CA TYR A 316 -5.60 -9.35 19.76
C TYR A 316 -6.25 -9.10 21.13
N LYS A 317 -6.08 -7.88 21.65
CA LYS A 317 -6.62 -7.42 22.94
C LYS A 317 -7.31 -6.07 22.74
N PRO A 318 -8.61 -6.04 22.39
CA PRO A 318 -9.33 -4.80 22.10
C PRO A 318 -9.31 -3.83 23.30
N SER A 319 -9.42 -4.35 24.52
CA SER A 319 -9.40 -3.55 25.75
C SER A 319 -8.09 -2.77 25.97
N LYS A 320 -6.95 -3.27 25.46
CA LYS A 320 -5.65 -2.61 25.60
C LYS A 320 -5.48 -1.43 24.64
N HIS A 321 -6.18 -1.45 23.51
CA HIS A 321 -6.01 -0.48 22.42
C HIS A 321 -7.37 0.10 21.98
N ASN A 322 -8.24 0.44 22.93
CA ASN A 322 -9.58 0.95 22.64
C ASN A 322 -9.61 2.45 22.25
N GLY A 323 -8.48 3.15 22.32
CA GLY A 323 -8.34 4.53 21.87
C GLY A 323 -7.36 4.68 20.71
N PRO A 324 -7.01 5.92 20.35
CA PRO A 324 -6.01 6.21 19.34
C PRO A 324 -4.66 5.57 19.65
N ILE A 325 -3.99 5.09 18.60
CA ILE A 325 -2.60 4.65 18.62
C ILE A 325 -1.78 5.76 17.96
N VAL A 326 -0.84 6.35 18.71
CA VAL A 326 0.06 7.38 18.18
C VAL A 326 1.50 6.87 18.31
N PRO A 327 2.08 6.32 17.23
CA PRO A 327 3.45 5.84 17.26
C PRO A 327 4.46 6.98 17.41
N PRO A 328 5.46 6.87 18.32
CA PRO A 328 6.50 7.87 18.42
C PRO A 328 7.41 7.80 17.18
N SER A 329 7.80 8.94 16.61
CA SER A 329 8.55 9.02 15.34
C SER A 329 9.79 8.14 15.25
N PRO A 330 10.64 7.98 16.29
CA PRO A 330 11.80 7.07 16.24
C PRO A 330 11.44 5.60 16.08
N ALA A 331 10.23 5.18 16.47
CA ALA A 331 9.77 3.80 16.36
C ALA A 331 9.27 3.45 14.95
N LEU A 332 9.10 4.44 14.08
CA LEU A 332 8.64 4.28 12.69
C LEU A 332 9.79 3.98 11.72
N ALA A 333 10.81 3.24 12.15
CA ALA A 333 11.82 2.69 11.26
C ALA A 333 11.30 1.36 10.68
N PRO A 334 10.91 1.30 9.40
CA PRO A 334 10.32 0.10 8.82
C PRO A 334 11.39 -0.94 8.52
N THR A 335 11.02 -2.20 8.65
CA THR A 335 11.80 -3.34 8.17
C THR A 335 11.12 -3.92 6.95
N LEU A 336 11.83 -4.67 6.09
CA LEU A 336 11.16 -5.43 5.02
C LEU A 336 10.03 -6.28 5.62
N TRP A 337 8.90 -6.41 4.93
CA TRP A 337 7.80 -7.32 5.28
C TRP A 337 8.06 -8.75 4.76
N PRO A 338 8.68 -9.66 5.53
CA PRO A 338 9.17 -10.93 5.01
C PRO A 338 8.05 -11.86 4.55
N GLU A 339 6.89 -11.85 5.20
CA GLU A 339 5.74 -12.68 4.87
C GLU A 339 5.18 -12.40 3.46
N PHE A 340 5.44 -11.21 2.91
CA PHE A 340 5.07 -10.87 1.55
C PHE A 340 6.26 -11.00 0.58
N TYR A 341 7.38 -10.35 0.90
CA TYR A 341 8.51 -10.23 -0.04
C TYR A 341 9.38 -11.49 -0.13
N LEU A 342 9.47 -12.28 0.94
CA LEU A 342 10.36 -13.46 1.03
C LEU A 342 9.58 -14.77 1.05
N ARG A 343 8.26 -14.75 0.81
CA ARG A 343 7.40 -15.94 0.85
C ARG A 343 7.75 -17.04 -0.15
N TRP A 344 8.51 -16.71 -1.18
CA TRP A 344 9.02 -17.65 -2.18
C TRP A 344 10.51 -17.96 -2.01
N ALA A 345 11.18 -17.34 -1.03
CA ALA A 345 12.56 -17.68 -0.70
C ALA A 345 12.57 -19.02 0.05
N CYS A 346 13.50 -19.90 -0.30
CA CYS A 346 13.63 -21.22 0.33
C CYS A 346 14.08 -21.06 1.79
N PRO A 347 13.33 -21.54 2.80
CA PRO A 347 13.79 -21.53 4.18
C PRO A 347 15.02 -22.42 4.35
N LEU A 348 16.00 -21.97 5.14
CA LEU A 348 17.13 -22.79 5.58
C LEU A 348 16.63 -24.11 6.19
N GLU A 349 17.17 -25.24 5.74
CA GLU A 349 17.18 -26.45 6.56
C GLU A 349 18.01 -26.14 7.81
N SER A 350 17.38 -26.12 8.98
CA SER A 350 18.14 -26.10 10.22
C SER A 350 18.95 -27.40 10.28
N GLN A 351 20.28 -27.30 10.30
CA GLN A 351 21.15 -28.41 10.67
C GLN A 351 21.06 -28.68 12.19
N GLY A 352 19.85 -28.86 12.69
CA GLY A 352 19.55 -29.16 14.08
C GLY A 352 18.86 -30.51 14.16
N GLY A 353 19.62 -31.52 14.58
CA GLY A 353 19.16 -32.75 15.24
C GLY A 353 17.89 -33.42 14.73
N GLY A 354 18.06 -34.57 14.07
CA GLY A 354 16.97 -35.44 13.62
C GLY A 354 15.91 -35.71 14.69
N ARG A 355 14.73 -35.12 14.48
CA ARG A 355 13.38 -35.57 14.88
C ARG A 355 12.29 -34.58 14.44
N GLU A 356 12.65 -33.41 13.92
CA GLU A 356 11.73 -32.40 13.37
C GLU A 356 11.50 -32.49 11.84
N CYS A 357 12.14 -33.43 11.16
CA CYS A 357 12.08 -33.52 9.68
C CYS A 357 10.79 -34.13 9.12
N GLN A 358 9.96 -34.81 9.92
CA GLN A 358 8.73 -35.46 9.40
C GLN A 358 7.52 -34.52 9.34
N TYR A 359 7.50 -33.42 10.11
CA TYR A 359 6.40 -32.44 10.05
C TYR A 359 6.57 -31.41 8.93
N ILE A 360 7.82 -31.10 8.54
CA ILE A 360 8.11 -30.11 7.50
C ILE A 360 7.99 -30.70 6.08
N GLU A 361 8.26 -32.00 5.90
CA GLU A 361 8.02 -32.67 4.61
C GLU A 361 6.53 -32.76 4.26
N ALA A 362 5.65 -32.91 5.25
CA ALA A 362 4.21 -32.88 5.03
C ALA A 362 3.72 -31.49 4.57
N VAL A 363 4.32 -30.41 5.09
CA VAL A 363 4.03 -29.02 4.65
C VAL A 363 4.61 -28.75 3.26
N LYS A 364 5.79 -29.28 2.93
CA LYS A 364 6.36 -29.20 1.56
C LYS A 364 5.48 -29.91 0.53
N TYR A 365 4.95 -31.10 0.85
CA TYR A 365 4.06 -31.81 -0.07
C TYR A 365 2.67 -31.16 -0.17
N LEU A 366 2.09 -30.63 0.92
CA LEU A 366 0.79 -29.94 0.87
C LEU A 366 0.87 -28.57 0.15
N CYS A 367 1.98 -27.83 0.28
CA CYS A 367 2.20 -26.60 -0.48
C CYS A 367 2.43 -26.86 -1.97
N LEU A 368 3.05 -27.99 -2.33
CA LEU A 368 3.27 -28.37 -3.73
C LEU A 368 2.06 -29.06 -4.36
N SER A 369 1.21 -29.75 -3.59
CA SER A 369 0.09 -30.52 -4.15
C SER A 369 -1.22 -29.75 -4.31
N ASN A 370 -1.41 -28.62 -3.58
CA ASN A 370 -2.67 -27.85 -3.62
C ASN A 370 -2.54 -26.39 -4.09
N LYS A 371 -1.39 -25.96 -4.63
CA LYS A 371 -1.21 -24.63 -5.25
C LYS A 371 -0.75 -24.71 -6.71
N TYR A 372 -1.22 -25.71 -7.46
CA TYR A 372 -1.25 -25.63 -8.93
C TYR A 372 -2.42 -24.75 -9.40
N PHE A 373 -2.46 -23.51 -8.93
CA PHE A 373 -3.00 -22.43 -9.73
C PHE A 373 -1.85 -21.46 -9.85
N TYR A 374 -1.31 -21.40 -11.07
CA TYR A 374 -0.46 -20.34 -11.53
C TYR A 374 -1.04 -19.00 -11.07
N VAL A 375 -0.58 -18.46 -9.94
CA VAL A 375 -0.45 -17.02 -9.81
C VAL A 375 0.72 -16.70 -10.72
N ILE A 376 0.43 -16.72 -12.03
CA ILE A 376 1.06 -15.81 -12.96
C ILE A 376 0.89 -14.48 -12.25
N PHE A 377 1.98 -13.96 -11.65
CA PHE A 377 2.14 -12.51 -11.57
C PHE A 377 1.67 -12.05 -12.94
N PRO A 378 0.55 -11.29 -13.05
CA PRO A 378 0.19 -10.75 -14.33
C PRO A 378 1.49 -10.14 -14.86
N THR A 379 1.86 -10.53 -16.07
CA THR A 379 2.97 -10.02 -16.87
C THR A 379 2.75 -8.52 -17.18
N VAL A 380 2.23 -7.78 -16.20
CA VAL A 380 1.56 -6.48 -16.25
C VAL A 380 2.29 -5.48 -15.33
N PHE A 381 3.37 -5.91 -14.69
CA PHE A 381 4.39 -5.01 -14.12
C PHE A 381 5.63 -4.93 -15.04
N PHE A 382 5.45 -5.13 -16.35
CA PHE A 382 6.51 -4.95 -17.35
C PHE A 382 6.46 -3.55 -17.94
#